data_AF-A0A110BEY9-F1
#
_entry.id   AF-A0A110BEY9-F1
#
_cell.length_a   1.000
_cell.length_b   1.000
_cell.length_c   1.000
_cell.angle_alpha   90.00
_cell.angle_beta   90.00
_cell.angle_gamma   90.00
#
_symmetry.space_group_name_H-M   'P 1'
#
loop_
_entity.id
_entity.type
_entity.pdbx_description
1 polymer ?
#
loop_
_entity_poly.entity_id
_entity_poly.type
_entity_poly.pdbx_seq_one_letter_code
_entity_poly.pdbx_strand_id
1 'polypeptide(L)'
;MENYLAAATAATPTGELPTPEDYFRATRARLADPTAVMLRGRDAGQALGQHPQQTAAEIADRVTRLVTVTPADAPVSTPVGRMTLRAYLPTRAFELTVHGLVRALGLPDDPAGDSAGAAIVDCLGPAVDLCTRIAAPADRFAGLRALIGRGQLPPGFSVL
;
A
#
# COMPACT_ATOMS: atom_id res chain seq x y z
N MET A 1 16.84 -6.17 -4.18
CA MET A 1 16.76 -7.55 -3.68
C MET A 1 15.66 -7.60 -2.64
N GLU A 2 14.71 -8.54 -2.76
CA GLU A 2 13.48 -8.67 -1.98
C GLU A 2 13.77 -9.27 -0.60
N ASN A 3 14.65 -8.60 0.16
CA ASN A 3 15.20 -9.09 1.42
C ASN A 3 14.14 -9.31 2.51
N TYR A 4 12.91 -8.80 2.32
CA TYR A 4 11.76 -9.01 3.22
C TYR A 4 11.15 -10.42 3.11
N LEU A 5 11.45 -11.16 2.03
CA LEU A 5 11.10 -12.58 1.85
C LEU A 5 12.23 -13.53 2.26
N ALA A 6 13.41 -12.99 2.59
CA ALA A 6 14.53 -13.81 3.06
C ALA A 6 14.23 -14.35 4.46
N ALA A 7 14.70 -15.57 4.74
CA ALA A 7 14.70 -16.12 6.09
C ALA A 7 15.35 -15.12 7.05
N ALA A 8 14.67 -14.82 8.14
CA ALA A 8 14.95 -13.69 9.02
C ALA A 8 16.41 -13.63 9.47
N THR A 9 17.09 -12.52 9.18
CA THR A 9 18.33 -12.15 9.88
C THR A 9 18.34 -10.66 10.22
N ALA A 10 18.67 -10.42 11.50
CA ALA A 10 18.79 -9.16 12.27
C ALA A 10 17.46 -8.51 12.73
N ALA A 11 17.30 -8.47 14.06
CA ALA A 11 16.25 -7.84 14.86
C ALA A 11 14.83 -7.95 14.28
N THR A 12 14.26 -9.15 14.36
CA THR A 12 12.88 -9.40 13.97
C THR A 12 11.93 -8.54 14.82
N PRO A 13 11.11 -7.66 14.22
CA PRO A 13 10.14 -6.89 14.96
C PRO A 13 9.19 -7.84 15.69
N THR A 14 8.97 -7.57 16.97
CA THR A 14 8.15 -8.38 17.87
C THR A 14 6.68 -8.09 17.61
N GLY A 15 5.94 -9.07 17.06
CA GLY A 15 4.50 -9.01 16.85
C GLY A 15 4.05 -9.69 15.56
N GLU A 16 3.11 -10.61 15.68
CA GLU A 16 2.39 -11.16 14.53
C GLU A 16 1.30 -10.18 14.09
N LEU A 17 1.19 -9.97 12.79
CA LEU A 17 0.20 -9.13 12.14
C LEU A 17 -0.67 -10.05 11.26
N PRO A 18 -1.69 -10.71 11.82
CA PRO A 18 -2.46 -11.71 11.09
C PRO A 18 -3.28 -11.11 9.93
N THR A 19 -3.55 -9.80 9.98
CA THR A 19 -4.37 -9.13 8.96
C THR A 19 -3.70 -7.88 8.38
N PRO A 20 -4.14 -7.42 7.19
CA PRO A 20 -3.70 -6.14 6.64
C PRO A 20 -4.01 -4.96 7.56
N GLU A 21 -5.13 -5.00 8.31
CA GLU A 21 -5.51 -3.93 9.22
C GLU A 21 -4.55 -3.81 10.41
N ASP A 22 -4.04 -4.94 10.91
CA ASP A 22 -3.02 -4.93 11.97
C ASP A 22 -1.75 -4.23 11.51
N TYR A 23 -1.35 -4.39 10.25
CA TYR A 23 -0.22 -3.66 9.68
C TYR A 23 -0.44 -2.14 9.67
N PHE A 24 -1.62 -1.67 9.22
CA PHE A 24 -1.91 -0.23 9.22
C PHE A 24 -2.04 0.33 10.63
N ARG A 25 -2.65 -0.41 11.57
CA ARG A 25 -2.70 -0.03 12.99
C ARG A 25 -1.29 0.09 13.59
N ALA A 26 -0.43 -0.91 13.35
CA ALA A 26 0.95 -0.91 13.84
C ALA A 26 1.80 0.21 13.22
N THR A 27 1.58 0.50 11.93
CA THR A 27 2.24 1.61 11.23
C THR A 27 1.82 2.96 11.77
N ARG A 28 0.52 3.19 12.00
CA ARG A 28 0.00 4.43 12.61
C ARG A 28 0.56 4.69 14.01
N ALA A 29 0.71 3.64 14.81
CA ALA A 29 1.28 3.75 16.15
C ALA A 29 2.79 4.08 16.16
N ARG A 30 3.47 3.90 15.03
CA ARG A 30 4.91 4.10 14.91
C ARG A 30 5.20 5.38 14.12
N LEU A 31 5.70 6.39 14.83
CA LEU A 31 6.20 7.61 14.19
C LEU A 31 7.42 7.26 13.33
N ALA A 32 7.25 7.30 12.02
CA ALA A 32 8.37 7.26 11.09
C ALA A 32 9.09 8.61 11.13
N ASP A 33 10.42 8.60 11.24
CA ASP A 33 11.22 9.82 11.08
C ASP A 33 10.99 10.37 9.65
N PRO A 34 10.37 11.56 9.50
CA PRO A 34 10.07 12.14 8.20
C PRO A 34 11.32 12.34 7.33
N THR A 35 12.45 12.66 7.95
CA THR A 35 13.74 12.83 7.25
C THR A 35 14.20 11.50 6.68
N ALA A 36 14.16 10.43 7.49
CA ALA A 36 14.51 9.10 7.02
C ALA A 36 13.58 8.60 5.91
N VAL A 37 12.27 8.90 5.97
CA VAL A 37 11.32 8.58 4.90
C VAL A 37 11.69 9.32 3.61
N MET A 38 11.94 10.64 3.70
CA MET A 38 12.35 11.46 2.56
C MET A 38 13.63 10.95 1.90
N LEU A 39 14.66 10.66 2.70
CA LEU A 39 15.95 10.18 2.19
C LEU A 39 15.79 8.82 1.49
N ARG A 40 15.06 7.87 2.08
CA ARG A 40 14.76 6.59 1.42
C ARG A 40 14.01 6.77 0.09
N GLY A 41 13.09 7.74 0.03
CA GLY A 41 12.39 8.07 -1.22
C GLY A 41 13.34 8.58 -2.30
N ARG A 42 14.31 9.44 -1.94
CA ARG A 42 15.34 9.94 -2.87
C ARG A 42 16.26 8.82 -3.33
N ASP A 43 16.75 8.00 -2.41
CA ASP A 43 17.64 6.87 -2.72
C ASP A 43 16.95 5.87 -3.64
N ALA A 44 15.67 5.55 -3.38
CA ALA A 44 14.88 4.67 -4.23
C ALA A 44 14.68 5.25 -5.63
N GLY A 45 14.43 6.56 -5.74
CA GLY A 45 14.35 7.25 -7.03
C GLY A 45 15.66 7.22 -7.81
N GLN A 46 16.79 7.46 -7.14
CA GLN A 46 18.12 7.37 -7.76
C GLN A 46 18.46 5.96 -8.21
N ALA A 47 18.05 4.93 -7.46
CA ALA A 47 18.27 3.53 -7.79
C ALA A 47 17.57 3.07 -9.07
N LEU A 48 16.58 3.83 -9.57
CA LEU A 48 15.95 3.57 -10.87
C LEU A 48 16.85 3.92 -12.07
N GLY A 49 17.94 4.66 -11.85
CA GLY A 49 18.96 4.94 -12.87
C GLY A 49 18.47 5.84 -14.02
N GLN A 50 19.11 5.69 -15.18
CA GLN A 50 18.91 6.58 -16.34
C GLN A 50 17.61 6.29 -17.12
N HIS A 51 17.01 5.12 -16.93
CA HIS A 51 15.80 4.69 -17.63
C HIS A 51 14.69 4.28 -16.64
N PRO A 52 14.20 5.21 -15.80
CA PRO A 52 13.41 4.86 -14.62
C PRO A 52 12.09 4.17 -14.93
N GLN A 53 11.44 4.49 -16.06
CA GLN A 53 10.21 3.82 -16.51
C GLN A 53 10.47 2.36 -16.87
N GLN A 54 11.54 2.09 -17.62
CA GLN A 54 11.92 0.75 -18.00
C GLN A 54 12.32 -0.07 -16.76
N THR A 55 13.14 0.50 -15.89
CA THR A 55 13.55 -0.16 -14.64
C THR A 55 12.34 -0.45 -13.74
N ALA A 56 11.35 0.45 -13.66
CA ALA A 56 10.12 0.19 -12.92
C ALA A 56 9.30 -0.96 -13.53
N ALA A 57 9.17 -1.02 -14.86
CA ALA A 57 8.50 -2.11 -15.55
C ALA A 57 9.19 -3.47 -15.30
N GLU A 58 10.52 -3.50 -15.39
CA GLU A 58 11.33 -4.69 -15.10
C GLU A 58 11.16 -5.17 -13.65
N ILE A 59 11.09 -4.24 -12.69
CA ILE A 59 10.81 -4.55 -11.29
C ILE A 59 9.40 -5.14 -11.14
N ALA A 60 8.38 -4.51 -11.75
CA ALA A 60 7.00 -4.98 -11.68
C ALA A 60 6.85 -6.41 -12.23
N ASP A 61 7.45 -6.66 -13.39
CA ASP A 61 7.49 -7.99 -14.02
C ASP A 61 8.15 -9.04 -13.12
N ARG A 62 9.32 -8.70 -12.56
CA ARG A 62 10.08 -9.60 -11.70
C ARG A 62 9.35 -9.90 -10.40
N VAL A 63 8.77 -8.88 -9.76
CA VAL A 63 8.03 -9.04 -8.49
C VAL A 63 6.72 -9.79 -8.72
N THR A 64 6.01 -9.54 -9.81
CA THR A 64 4.77 -10.28 -10.13
C THR A 64 5.06 -11.77 -10.31
N ARG A 65 6.12 -12.13 -11.04
CA ARG A 65 6.55 -13.54 -11.15
C ARG A 65 6.90 -14.14 -9.79
N LEU A 66 7.63 -13.39 -8.95
CA LEU A 66 7.98 -13.85 -7.60
C LEU A 66 6.74 -14.10 -6.73
N VAL A 67 5.77 -13.19 -6.75
CA VAL A 67 4.50 -13.34 -6.02
C VAL A 67 3.75 -14.57 -6.49
N THR A 68 3.67 -14.81 -7.80
CA THR A 68 2.96 -15.97 -8.39
C THR A 68 3.53 -17.32 -7.92
N VAL A 69 4.85 -17.41 -7.72
CA VAL A 69 5.50 -18.67 -7.31
C VAL A 69 5.68 -18.81 -5.80
N THR A 70 5.43 -17.75 -5.02
CA THR A 70 5.63 -17.78 -3.57
C THR A 70 4.37 -18.29 -2.85
N PRO A 71 4.49 -19.25 -1.91
CA PRO A 71 3.35 -19.71 -1.12
C PRO A 71 2.65 -18.57 -0.38
N ALA A 72 1.32 -18.64 -0.30
CA ALA A 72 0.52 -17.58 0.32
C ALA A 72 0.81 -17.42 1.83
N ASP A 73 1.23 -18.49 2.50
CA ASP A 73 1.62 -18.55 3.91
C ASP A 73 3.10 -18.24 4.14
N ALA A 74 3.87 -17.96 3.08
CA ALA A 74 5.28 -17.61 3.20
C ALA A 74 5.46 -16.42 4.15
N PRO A 75 6.43 -16.48 5.09
CA PRO A 75 6.63 -15.43 6.06
C PRO A 75 7.23 -14.18 5.41
N VAL A 76 6.65 -13.02 5.73
CA VAL A 76 7.13 -11.69 5.35
C VAL A 76 7.51 -10.94 6.62
N SER A 77 8.75 -10.43 6.64
CA SER A 77 9.21 -9.53 7.71
C SER A 77 9.02 -8.08 7.28
N THR A 78 8.27 -7.30 8.06
CA THR A 78 8.03 -5.88 7.81
C THR A 78 8.64 -5.03 8.93
N PRO A 79 8.83 -3.71 8.76
CA PRO A 79 9.33 -2.85 9.83
C PRO A 79 8.47 -2.80 11.11
N VAL A 80 7.22 -3.26 11.04
CA VAL A 80 6.23 -3.15 12.12
C VAL A 80 5.76 -4.51 12.66
N GLY A 81 6.28 -5.62 12.14
CA GLY A 81 5.92 -6.96 12.57
C GLY A 81 6.05 -8.01 11.46
N ARG A 82 5.66 -9.24 11.78
CA ARG A 82 5.68 -10.39 10.85
C ARG A 82 4.28 -10.71 10.36
N MET A 83 4.16 -11.11 9.11
CA MET A 83 2.89 -11.53 8.51
C MET A 83 3.10 -12.55 7.41
N THR A 84 2.04 -13.22 6.96
CA THR A 84 2.10 -14.06 5.76
C THR A 84 2.08 -13.20 4.50
N LEU A 85 2.54 -13.73 3.37
CA LEU A 85 2.44 -13.05 2.09
C LEU A 85 0.98 -12.69 1.76
N ARG A 86 0.02 -13.57 2.11
CA ARG A 86 -1.42 -13.32 1.97
C ARG A 86 -1.89 -12.09 2.74
N ALA A 87 -1.41 -11.88 3.96
CA ALA A 87 -1.76 -10.71 4.76
C ALA A 87 -0.99 -9.45 4.31
N TYR A 88 0.22 -9.61 3.76
CA TYR A 88 1.05 -8.50 3.31
C TYR A 88 0.63 -7.90 1.97
N LEU A 89 0.28 -8.73 0.98
CA LEU A 89 -0.03 -8.28 -0.39
C LEU A 89 -1.14 -7.22 -0.45
N PRO A 90 -2.27 -7.34 0.29
CA PRO A 90 -3.30 -6.30 0.29
C PRO A 90 -2.76 -4.94 0.74
N THR A 91 -1.80 -4.89 1.66
CA THR A 91 -1.18 -3.63 2.10
C THR A 91 -0.39 -2.97 0.96
N ARG A 92 0.34 -3.76 0.17
CA ARG A 92 1.15 -3.24 -0.93
C ARG A 92 0.30 -2.85 -2.13
N ALA A 93 -0.71 -3.66 -2.45
CA ALA A 93 -1.69 -3.33 -3.47
C ALA A 93 -2.39 -2.01 -3.13
N PHE A 94 -2.87 -1.86 -1.89
CA PHE A 94 -3.49 -0.62 -1.42
C PHE A 94 -2.59 0.62 -1.63
N GLU A 95 -1.34 0.56 -1.17
CA GLU A 95 -0.39 1.68 -1.29
C GLU A 95 -0.11 2.03 -2.76
N LEU A 96 0.05 1.02 -3.62
CA LEU A 96 0.22 1.22 -5.06
C LEU A 96 -1.03 1.83 -5.70
N THR A 97 -2.22 1.41 -5.29
CA THR A 97 -3.48 1.96 -5.79
C THR A 97 -3.65 3.42 -5.39
N VAL A 98 -3.50 3.77 -4.11
CA VAL A 98 -3.72 5.15 -3.65
C VAL A 98 -2.65 6.11 -4.13
N HIS A 99 -1.37 5.71 -4.15
CA HIS A 99 -0.30 6.55 -4.67
C HIS A 99 -0.27 6.59 -6.20
N GLY A 100 -0.66 5.50 -6.87
CA GLY A 100 -0.90 5.47 -8.30
C GLY A 100 -2.05 6.38 -8.70
N LEU A 101 -3.13 6.40 -7.92
CA LEU A 101 -4.27 7.30 -8.12
C LEU A 101 -3.85 8.76 -7.99
N VAL A 102 -3.07 9.14 -6.98
CA VAL A 102 -2.58 10.53 -6.83
C VAL A 102 -1.73 10.96 -8.04
N ARG A 103 -1.01 10.05 -8.70
CA ARG A 103 -0.30 10.35 -9.97
C ARG A 103 -1.25 10.35 -11.18
N ALA A 104 -2.26 9.49 -11.19
CA ALA A 104 -3.30 9.43 -12.21
C ALA A 104 -4.28 10.62 -12.13
N LEU A 105 -4.42 11.29 -10.98
CA LEU A 105 -5.15 12.55 -10.84
C LEU A 105 -4.40 13.76 -11.45
N GLY A 106 -3.19 13.53 -11.98
CA GLY A 106 -2.52 14.42 -12.94
C GLY A 106 -2.78 14.04 -14.41
N LEU A 107 -3.54 12.97 -14.67
CA LEU A 107 -4.14 12.62 -15.96
C LEU A 107 -5.59 13.14 -15.97
N PRO A 108 -6.19 13.41 -17.15
CA PRO A 108 -7.56 13.93 -17.25
C PRO A 108 -8.56 13.10 -16.44
N ASP A 109 -9.61 13.77 -15.95
CA ASP A 109 -10.60 13.37 -14.93
C ASP A 109 -11.30 12.01 -15.09
N ASP A 110 -10.96 11.22 -16.10
CA ASP A 110 -11.50 9.89 -16.37
C ASP A 110 -10.38 8.83 -16.47
N PRO A 111 -10.10 8.10 -15.37
CA PRO A 111 -9.18 6.97 -15.41
C PRO A 111 -9.69 5.81 -16.28
N ALA A 112 -10.93 5.81 -16.78
CA ALA A 112 -11.41 4.77 -17.68
C ALA A 112 -10.93 4.93 -19.14
N GLY A 113 -10.29 6.06 -19.50
CA GLY A 113 -9.90 6.38 -20.87
C GLY A 113 -8.61 5.71 -21.38
N ASP A 114 -7.77 5.17 -20.51
CA ASP A 114 -6.52 4.48 -20.87
C ASP A 114 -6.37 3.15 -20.09
N SER A 115 -5.75 2.17 -20.72
CA SER A 115 -5.42 0.83 -20.19
C SER A 115 -4.78 0.85 -18.80
N ALA A 116 -3.93 1.84 -18.51
CA ALA A 116 -3.32 2.01 -17.19
C ALA A 116 -4.34 2.40 -16.11
N GLY A 117 -5.35 3.19 -16.47
CA GLY A 117 -6.39 3.60 -15.53
C GLY A 117 -7.45 2.51 -15.33
N ALA A 118 -7.72 1.67 -16.33
CA ALA A 118 -8.58 0.48 -16.16
C ALA A 118 -8.05 -0.49 -15.08
N ALA A 119 -6.74 -0.76 -15.05
CA ALA A 119 -6.13 -1.59 -14.01
C ALA A 119 -6.22 -0.97 -12.60
N ILE A 120 -6.15 0.36 -12.50
CA ILE A 120 -6.35 1.08 -11.23
C ILE A 120 -7.80 0.96 -10.77
N VAL A 121 -8.77 1.05 -11.70
CA VAL A 121 -10.21 0.92 -11.41
C VAL A 121 -10.53 -0.42 -10.76
N ASP A 122 -9.98 -1.52 -11.26
CA ASP A 122 -10.17 -2.86 -10.69
C ASP A 122 -9.67 -2.97 -9.23
N CYS A 123 -8.70 -2.13 -8.87
CA CYS A 123 -8.11 -2.11 -7.53
C CYS A 123 -8.85 -1.17 -6.56
N LEU A 124 -9.78 -0.32 -7.05
CA LEU A 124 -10.52 0.63 -6.20
C LEU A 124 -11.39 -0.07 -5.16
N GLY A 125 -12.11 -1.13 -5.55
CA GLY A 125 -12.99 -1.89 -4.65
C GLY A 125 -12.22 -2.44 -3.44
N PRO A 126 -11.19 -3.29 -3.65
CA PRO A 126 -10.36 -3.79 -2.56
C PRO A 126 -9.69 -2.70 -1.71
N ALA A 127 -9.31 -1.57 -2.32
CA ALA A 127 -8.72 -0.46 -1.58
C ALA A 127 -9.72 0.24 -0.67
N VAL A 128 -10.93 0.54 -1.17
CA VAL A 128 -12.04 1.10 -0.39
C VAL A 128 -12.41 0.15 0.74
N ASP A 129 -12.53 -1.15 0.45
CA ASP A 129 -12.82 -2.16 1.47
C ASP A 129 -11.78 -2.14 2.60
N LEU A 130 -10.49 -2.04 2.28
CA LEU A 130 -9.45 -1.94 3.30
C LEU A 130 -9.55 -0.64 4.11
N CYS A 131 -9.82 0.50 3.46
CA CYS A 131 -10.13 1.77 4.13
C CYS A 131 -11.24 1.62 5.17
N THR A 132 -12.34 0.91 4.84
CA THR A 132 -13.44 0.70 5.79
C THR A 132 -13.05 -0.17 6.99
N ARG A 133 -12.16 -1.15 6.79
CA ARG A 133 -11.71 -2.06 7.84
C ARG A 133 -10.70 -1.41 8.79
N ILE A 134 -9.85 -0.50 8.30
CA ILE A 134 -8.88 0.23 9.13
C ILE A 134 -9.48 1.46 9.84
N ALA A 135 -10.57 2.02 9.32
CA ALA A 135 -11.24 3.19 9.89
C ALA A 135 -11.70 2.96 11.35
N ALA A 136 -11.55 3.98 12.20
CA ALA A 136 -12.12 3.96 13.53
C ALA A 136 -13.66 4.00 13.44
N PRO A 137 -14.40 3.58 14.49
CA PRO A 137 -15.87 3.59 14.46
C PRO A 137 -16.48 4.95 14.10
N ALA A 138 -15.91 6.04 14.59
CA ALA A 138 -16.34 7.41 14.27
C ALA A 138 -16.14 7.74 12.78
N ASP A 139 -14.99 7.36 12.22
CA ASP A 139 -14.66 7.58 10.80
C ASP A 139 -15.57 6.78 9.87
N ARG A 140 -15.93 5.54 10.26
CA ARG A 140 -16.90 4.73 9.50
C ARG A 140 -18.28 5.38 9.47
N PHE A 141 -18.72 5.96 10.58
CA PHE A 141 -20.00 6.67 10.64
C PHE A 141 -19.99 7.92 9.75
N ALA A 142 -18.93 8.73 9.83
CA ALA A 142 -18.75 9.89 8.96
C ALA A 142 -18.69 9.50 7.47
N GLY A 143 -17.92 8.46 7.15
CA GLY A 143 -17.81 7.88 5.81
C GLY A 143 -19.14 7.39 5.27
N LEU A 144 -19.90 6.59 6.04
CA LEU A 144 -21.22 6.12 5.64
C LEU A 144 -22.18 7.29 5.40
N ARG A 145 -22.21 8.28 6.29
CA ARG A 145 -23.03 9.50 6.12
C ARG A 145 -22.70 10.23 4.83
N ALA A 146 -21.42 10.37 4.49
CA ALA A 146 -21.00 11.00 3.25
C ALA A 146 -21.40 10.18 2.01
N LEU A 147 -21.17 8.87 2.02
CA LEU A 147 -21.51 7.97 0.90
C LEU A 147 -23.01 7.95 0.57
N ILE A 148 -23.88 8.13 1.57
CA ILE A 148 -25.33 8.19 1.37
C ILE A 148 -25.87 9.62 1.19
N GLY A 149 -25.00 10.61 1.00
CA GLY A 149 -25.39 12.01 0.80
C GLY A 149 -26.00 12.70 2.02
N ARG A 150 -25.79 12.15 3.22
CA ARG A 150 -26.30 12.69 4.49
C ARG A 150 -25.23 13.40 5.32
N GLY A 151 -24.05 13.67 4.78
CA GLY A 151 -23.02 14.41 5.49
C GLY A 151 -21.86 14.78 4.58
N GLN A 152 -20.92 15.55 5.10
CA GLN A 152 -19.66 15.83 4.42
C GLN A 152 -18.53 15.26 5.25
N LEU A 153 -17.48 14.79 4.58
CA LEU A 153 -16.22 14.47 5.25
C LEU A 153 -15.53 15.78 5.66
N PRO A 154 -14.92 15.84 6.86
CA PRO A 154 -14.12 17.00 7.26
C PRO A 154 -12.99 17.31 6.27
N PRO A 155 -12.56 18.57 6.14
CA PRO A 155 -11.35 18.90 5.40
C PRO A 155 -10.15 18.08 5.90
N GLY A 156 -9.43 17.45 4.98
CA GLY A 156 -8.27 16.60 5.30
C GLY A 156 -8.61 15.24 5.92
N PHE A 157 -9.88 14.78 5.84
CA PHE A 157 -10.28 13.47 6.32
C PHE A 157 -9.42 12.34 5.72
N SER A 158 -8.87 11.50 6.60
CA SER A 158 -8.06 10.34 6.24
C SER A 158 -8.31 9.21 7.24
N VAL A 159 -8.43 8.00 6.73
CA VAL A 159 -8.44 6.77 7.54
C VAL A 159 -7.04 6.14 7.67
N LEU A 160 -6.04 6.75 7.01
CA LEU A 160 -4.60 6.48 7.12
C LEU A 160 -3.93 7.37 8.15
#